data_AF-A0A2S9G545-F1
#
_entry.id   AF-A0A2S9G545-F1
#
_cell.length_a   1.000
_cell.length_b   1.000
_cell.length_c   1.000
_cell.angle_alpha   90.00
_cell.angle_beta   90.00
_cell.angle_gamma   90.00
#
_symmetry.space_group_name_H-M   'P 1'
#
loop_
_entity.id
_entity.type
_entity.pdbx_description
1 polymer ?
#
loop_
_entity_poly.entity_id
_entity_poly.type
_entity_poly.pdbx_seq_one_letter_code
_entity_poly.pdbx_strand_id
1 'polypeptide(L)'
;SLHDSFVIVDEAQSLERNVLLTVLSRLGAGSRVVLTHDVAQRANLRVGRHDGVAAVIEKLKGHPLFAHITLLRSERSPIAALVTE
;
A
#
# COMPACT_ATOMS: atom_id res chain seq x y z
N SER A 1 -5.57 -18.15 8.63
CA SER A 1 -4.45 -17.21 8.79
C SER A 1 -3.34 -17.60 7.83
N LEU A 2 -2.63 -16.64 7.24
CA LEU A 2 -1.48 -16.86 6.37
C LEU A 2 -0.23 -16.92 7.25
N HIS A 3 0.47 -18.04 7.28
CA HIS A 3 1.69 -18.23 8.06
C HIS A 3 2.89 -18.27 7.12
N ASP A 4 4.05 -17.82 7.61
CA ASP A 4 5.34 -17.86 6.88
C ASP A 4 5.26 -17.31 5.45
N SER A 5 4.45 -16.26 5.26
CA SER A 5 4.10 -15.71 3.95
C SER A 5 4.66 -14.30 3.76
N PHE A 6 5.08 -13.98 2.54
CA PHE A 6 5.41 -12.63 2.13
C PHE A 6 4.38 -12.12 1.12
N VAL A 7 3.51 -11.21 1.56
CA VAL A 7 2.39 -10.69 0.77
C VAL A 7 2.74 -9.31 0.23
N ILE A 8 2.53 -9.09 -1.07
CA ILE A 8 2.65 -7.77 -1.69
C ILE A 8 1.28 -7.38 -2.24
N VAL A 9 0.80 -6.20 -1.86
CA VAL A 9 -0.40 -5.59 -2.43
C VAL A 9 0.03 -4.35 -3.16
N ASP A 10 -0.08 -4.39 -4.49
CA ASP A 10 0.25 -3.26 -5.35
C ASP A 10 -0.96 -2.32 -5.49
N GLU A 11 -0.71 -1.04 -5.76
CA GLU A 11 -1.75 -0.02 -5.99
C GLU A 11 -2.84 0.02 -4.89
N ALA A 12 -2.43 -0.14 -3.62
CA ALA A 12 -3.34 -0.29 -2.50
C ALA A 12 -4.25 0.93 -2.26
N GLN A 13 -3.95 2.09 -2.86
CA GLN A 13 -4.85 3.25 -2.86
C GLN A 13 -6.18 3.00 -3.59
N SER A 14 -6.24 1.98 -4.44
CA SER A 14 -7.49 1.54 -5.09
C SER A 14 -8.43 0.78 -4.14
N LEU A 15 -7.94 0.33 -2.98
CA LEU A 15 -8.68 -0.50 -2.06
C LEU A 15 -9.41 0.33 -1.00
N GLU A 16 -10.64 -0.08 -0.69
CA GLU A 16 -11.37 0.45 0.45
C GLU A 16 -10.69 0.03 1.78
N ARG A 17 -10.83 0.88 2.80
CA ARG A 17 -10.30 0.63 4.16
C ARG A 17 -10.66 -0.75 4.70
N ASN A 18 -11.92 -1.18 4.53
CA ASN A 18 -12.37 -2.45 5.07
C ASN A 18 -11.67 -3.64 4.39
N VAL A 19 -11.47 -3.57 3.07
CA VAL A 19 -10.71 -4.59 2.31
C VAL A 19 -9.26 -4.66 2.79
N LEU A 20 -8.63 -3.50 2.97
CA LEU A 20 -7.26 -3.42 3.49
C LEU A 20 -7.14 -4.08 4.86
N LEU A 21 -8.07 -3.79 5.78
CA LEU A 21 -8.10 -4.41 7.11
C LEU A 21 -8.36 -5.92 7.06
N THR A 22 -9.18 -6.40 6.11
CA THR A 22 -9.38 -7.83 5.89
C THR A 22 -8.09 -8.53 5.46
N VAL A 23 -7.28 -7.92 4.59
CA VAL A 23 -5.97 -8.48 4.22
C VAL A 23 -5.02 -8.50 5.42
N LEU A 24 -4.89 -7.36 6.11
CA LEU A 24 -3.98 -7.23 7.25
C LEU A 24 -4.33 -8.19 8.40
N SER A 25 -5.61 -8.41 8.67
CA SER A 25 -6.06 -9.30 9.75
C SER A 25 -5.84 -10.79 9.46
N ARG A 26 -5.51 -11.16 8.22
CA ARG A 26 -5.20 -12.55 7.85
C ARG A 26 -3.73 -12.93 8.07
N LEU A 27 -2.85 -11.98 8.40
CA LEU A 27 -1.43 -12.25 8.58
C LEU A 27 -1.18 -12.94 9.94
N GLY A 28 -0.60 -14.13 9.87
CA GLY A 28 -0.20 -14.95 11.00
C GLY A 28 1.31 -14.86 11.27
N ALA A 29 1.76 -15.67 12.22
CA ALA A 29 3.17 -15.78 12.61
C ALA A 29 4.09 -16.00 11.39
N GLY A 30 5.28 -15.40 11.45
CA GLY A 30 6.29 -15.48 10.40
C GLY A 30 5.99 -14.66 9.13
N SER A 31 4.82 -14.03 9.04
CA SER A 31 4.40 -13.34 7.81
C SER A 31 4.75 -11.85 7.80
N ARG A 32 4.90 -11.33 6.58
CA ARG A 32 5.10 -9.91 6.29
C ARG A 32 4.18 -9.48 5.16
N VAL A 33 3.77 -8.22 5.19
CA VAL A 33 3.01 -7.60 4.11
C VAL A 33 3.68 -6.29 3.70
N VAL A 34 3.72 -6.04 2.40
CA VAL A 34 4.12 -4.77 1.82
C VAL A 34 2.95 -4.23 1.03
N LEU A 35 2.52 -3.02 1.37
CA LEU A 35 1.50 -2.28 0.63
C LEU A 35 2.23 -1.18 -0.15
N THR A 36 2.14 -1.21 -1.47
CA THR A 36 2.59 -0.07 -2.28
C THR A 36 1.40 0.86 -2.51
N HIS A 37 1.68 2.14 -2.71
CA HIS A 37 0.68 3.07 -3.20
C HIS A 37 1.32 4.28 -3.86
N ASP A 38 0.58 4.93 -4.75
CA ASP A 38 0.95 6.24 -5.30
C ASP A 38 0.05 7.32 -4.67
N VAL A 39 0.67 8.37 -4.10
CA VAL A 39 -0.07 9.51 -3.51
C VAL A 39 -0.65 10.43 -4.59
N ALA A 40 0.04 10.59 -5.72
CA ALA A 40 -0.37 11.49 -6.80
C ALA A 40 -1.61 10.97 -7.53
N GLN A 41 -1.72 9.65 -7.72
CA GLN A 41 -2.91 9.03 -8.32
C GLN A 41 -4.16 9.15 -7.44
N ARG A 42 -4.00 9.43 -6.14
CA ARG A 42 -5.14 9.58 -5.20
C ARG A 42 -6.04 10.75 -5.54
N ALA A 43 -5.48 11.85 -6.07
CA ALA A 43 -6.25 13.05 -6.40
C ALA A 43 -7.33 12.78 -7.48
N ASN A 44 -7.14 11.77 -8.32
CA ASN A 44 -8.06 11.41 -9.40
C ASN A 44 -9.08 10.35 -9.00
N LEU A 45 -8.89 9.69 -7.87
CA LEU A 45 -9.83 8.71 -7.35
C LEU A 45 -10.97 9.47 -6.65
N ARG A 46 -12.18 9.40 -7.21
CA ARG A 46 -13.44 9.89 -6.58
C ARG A 46 -13.84 9.06 -5.34
N VAL A 47 -12.87 8.54 -4.62
CA VAL A 47 -13.08 7.72 -3.43
C VAL A 47 -13.33 8.68 -2.29
N GLY A 48 -14.44 8.46 -1.58
CA GLY A 48 -14.91 9.35 -0.53
C GLY A 48 -13.85 9.65 0.53
N ARG A 49 -14.12 10.71 1.29
CA ARG A 49 -13.39 11.42 2.37
C ARG A 49 -12.38 10.66 3.26
N HIS A 50 -12.26 9.34 3.17
CA HIS A 50 -11.40 8.48 3.99
C HIS A 50 -10.55 7.55 3.11
N ASP A 51 -9.36 8.03 2.76
CA ASP A 51 -8.29 7.21 2.19
C ASP A 51 -7.90 6.10 3.17
N GLY A 52 -8.15 4.84 2.76
CA GLY A 52 -7.93 3.67 3.59
C GLY A 52 -6.46 3.46 3.96
N VAL A 53 -5.54 3.79 3.04
CA VAL A 53 -4.09 3.63 3.25
C VAL A 53 -3.58 4.73 4.18
N ALA A 54 -3.98 5.99 3.95
CA ALA A 54 -3.60 7.10 4.84
C ALA A 54 -4.09 6.88 6.28
N ALA A 55 -5.33 6.42 6.44
CA ALA A 55 -5.89 6.12 7.76
C ALA A 55 -5.13 5.00 8.49
N VAL A 56 -4.63 4.00 7.76
CA VAL A 56 -3.80 2.92 8.32
C VAL A 56 -2.41 3.44 8.70
N ILE A 57 -1.78 4.25 7.85
CA ILE A 57 -0.47 4.86 8.13
C ILE A 57 -0.53 5.68 9.42
N GLU A 58 -1.49 6.59 9.53
CA GLU A 58 -1.63 7.44 10.72
C GLU A 58 -1.93 6.62 11.98
N LYS A 59 -2.75 5.57 11.87
CA LYS A 59 -3.07 4.70 13.01
C LYS A 59 -1.87 3.88 13.50
N LEU A 60 -0.98 3.45 12.60
CA LEU A 60 0.13 2.54 12.91
C LEU A 60 1.48 3.26 13.08
N LYS A 61 1.54 4.57 12.82
CA LYS A 61 2.75 5.36 12.95
C LYS A 61 3.37 5.22 14.34
N GLY A 62 4.67 4.88 14.38
CA GLY A 62 5.42 4.67 15.62
C GLY A 62 5.26 3.26 16.22
N HIS A 63 4.42 2.39 15.67
CA HIS A 63 4.32 1.01 16.13
C HIS A 63 5.54 0.19 15.69
N PRO A 64 6.15 -0.64 16.56
CA PRO A 64 7.40 -1.36 16.24
C PRO A 64 7.27 -2.38 15.10
N LEU A 65 6.04 -2.81 14.80
CA LEU A 65 5.73 -3.73 13.69
C LEU A 65 5.34 -3.01 12.39
N PHE A 66 5.38 -1.68 12.36
CA PHE A 66 4.97 -0.88 11.21
C PHE A 66 6.10 0.03 10.74
N ALA A 67 6.29 0.07 9.43
CA ALA A 67 7.17 1.03 8.77
C ALA A 67 6.43 1.63 7.57
N HIS A 68 6.67 2.91 7.32
CA HIS A 68 6.21 3.60 6.12
C HIS A 68 7.41 4.27 5.46
N ILE A 69 7.62 3.96 4.19
CA ILE A 69 8.76 4.46 3.39
C ILE A 69 8.19 5.20 2.20
N THR A 70 8.65 6.44 2.01
CA THR A 70 8.32 7.24 0.82
C THR A 70 9.47 7.15 -0.17
N LEU A 71 9.20 6.66 -1.37
CA LEU A 71 10.16 6.66 -2.48
C LEU A 71 10.12 8.03 -3.17
N LEU A 72 11.23 8.76 -3.14
CA LEU A 72 11.31 10.14 -3.65
C LEU A 72 11.76 10.22 -5.11
N ARG A 73 12.38 9.16 -5.63
CA ARG A 73 12.90 9.09 -6.99
C ARG A 73 12.15 8.02 -7.78
N SER A 74 11.59 8.42 -8.93
CA SER A 74 10.97 7.49 -9.87
C SER A 74 12.05 6.90 -10.78
N GLU A 75 12.06 5.58 -10.91
CA GLU A 75 12.86 4.85 -11.88
C GLU A 75 11.90 4.14 -12.83
N ARG A 76 12.11 4.29 -14.14
CA ARG A 76 11.31 3.63 -15.18
C ARG A 76 12.24 2.87 -16.10
N SER A 77 11.84 1.67 -16.49
CA SER A 77 12.58 0.92 -17.50
C SER A 77 12.50 1.65 -18.86
N PRO A 78 13.44 1.41 -19.79
CA PRO A 78 13.36 1.97 -21.14
C PRO A 78 12.03 1.65 -21.83
N ILE A 79 11.49 0.44 -21.62
CA ILE A 79 10.18 0.03 -22.15
C ILE A 79 9.05 0.89 -21.56
N ALA A 80 9.05 1.14 -20.25
CA ALA A 80 8.04 1.98 -19.62
C ALA A 80 8.12 3.44 -20.09
N ALA A 81 9.33 3.94 -20.39
CA ALA A 81 9.51 5.27 -20.97
C ALA A 81 8.90 5.37 -22.38
N LEU A 82 9.15 4.37 -23.24
CA LEU A 82 8.64 4.31 -24.62
C LEU A 82 7.11 4.36 -24.73
N VAL A 83 6.37 3.86 -23.74
CA VAL A 83 4.89 3.85 -23.75
C VAL A 83 4.29 5.22 -23.39
N THR A 84 5.08 6.11 -22.77
CA THR A 84 4.65 7.45 -22.33
C THR A 84 5.12 8.60 -23.23
N GLU A 85 5.90 8.31 -24.28
CA GLU A 85 6.21 9.25 -25.38
C GLU A 85 5.13 9.19 -26.47
#